data_AF-A0A3S1D2G8-F1
#
_entry.id   AF-A0A3S1D2G8-F1
#
_cell.length_a   1.000
_cell.length_b   1.000
_cell.length_c   1.000
_cell.angle_alpha   90.00
_cell.angle_beta   90.00
_cell.angle_gamma   90.00
#
_symmetry.space_group_name_H-M   'P 1'
#
loop_
_entity.id
_entity.type
_entity.pdbx_description
1 polymer ?
#
loop_
_entity_poly.entity_id
_entity_poly.type
_entity_poly.pdbx_seq_one_letter_code
_entity_poly.pdbx_strand_id
1 'polypeptide(L)'
;MTERKRKIVNDPVYGFITIDHPLIFNLISHPCYQRLRRIHQMALAHLVYPGAMHTRFHHSLGAYHLMTMALQELKSKGTEITEAEEVAARMAILLHDIGHGPYSHALENGIIEGVSHEEISQWLMEDLNKQMDGALTLTLDIFNGRYHKKFLHQLVSSQLDVDRMDYLNRDSFFTGVAEGTIGYDRIIKMLKVHQGELMVEEKGIYSIEKFIIARRLMYWQVYLHKTVLSAENMLVKILQRAKMLAQDGQKLFCSPALEYFLYNTITRDNFEQEPDCLRLFCKLDDYDILGAIKVWTGHSDKVLSLLCNWLINRELFKVVLHNEPFDNSTVELLRQQVAQKWEISGADLDFFVFTDVASLRAYNASDENINILYKDGTVKDISSIDNALISHTLAIPVKKFYICHPKI
;
A
#
# COMPACT_ATOMS: atom_id res chain seq x y z
N MET A 1 11.47 -22.46 -30.05
CA MET A 1 11.85 -21.04 -30.22
C MET A 1 10.65 -20.18 -29.88
N THR A 2 10.53 -19.75 -28.62
CA THR A 2 9.53 -18.75 -28.23
C THR A 2 10.05 -17.39 -28.68
N GLU A 3 9.41 -16.79 -29.68
CA GLU A 3 9.69 -15.41 -30.11
C GLU A 3 9.83 -14.50 -28.89
N ARG A 4 10.92 -13.70 -28.83
CA ARG A 4 11.06 -12.64 -27.83
C ARG A 4 9.93 -11.64 -28.04
N LYS A 5 8.82 -11.82 -27.33
CA LYS A 5 7.69 -10.89 -27.33
C LYS A 5 8.11 -9.62 -26.59
N ARG A 6 8.68 -8.66 -27.32
CA ARG A 6 8.85 -7.30 -26.82
C ARG A 6 7.47 -6.64 -26.79
N LYS A 7 6.99 -6.29 -25.60
CA LYS A 7 5.75 -5.54 -25.42
C LYS A 7 6.07 -4.18 -24.82
N ILE A 8 5.38 -3.16 -25.30
CA ILE A 8 5.47 -1.80 -24.77
C ILE A 8 4.11 -1.45 -24.17
N VAL A 9 4.13 -0.90 -22.96
CA VAL A 9 2.96 -0.39 -22.25
C VAL A 9 3.16 1.10 -22.07
N ASN A 10 2.11 1.88 -22.36
CA ASN A 10 2.09 3.30 -22.08
C ASN A 10 1.79 3.53 -20.60
N ASP A 11 2.61 4.34 -19.96
CA ASP A 11 2.42 4.81 -18.60
C ASP A 11 2.55 6.34 -18.59
N PRO A 12 1.56 7.09 -18.06
CA PRO A 12 1.59 8.54 -18.11
C PRO A 12 2.66 9.19 -17.21
N VAL A 13 3.20 8.44 -16.23
CA VAL A 13 4.22 8.94 -15.29
C VAL A 13 5.62 8.76 -15.88
N TYR A 14 5.88 7.62 -16.53
CA TYR A 14 7.21 7.22 -17.02
C TYR A 14 7.35 7.11 -18.54
N GLY A 15 6.26 7.29 -19.29
CA GLY A 15 6.25 7.16 -20.75
C GLY A 15 6.07 5.71 -21.20
N PHE A 16 7.13 5.08 -21.72
CA PHE A 16 7.05 3.74 -22.30
C PHE A 16 7.73 2.70 -21.41
N ILE A 17 6.96 1.75 -20.88
CA ILE A 17 7.46 0.62 -20.12
C ILE A 17 7.66 -0.56 -21.06
N THR A 18 8.90 -1.05 -21.17
CA THR A 18 9.26 -2.19 -22.03
C THR A 18 9.30 -3.48 -21.23
N ILE A 19 8.59 -4.50 -21.72
CA ILE A 19 8.62 -5.88 -21.22
C ILE A 19 9.28 -6.73 -22.30
N ASP A 20 10.46 -7.27 -22.03
CA ASP A 20 11.31 -7.94 -23.01
C ASP A 20 11.75 -9.36 -22.61
N HIS A 21 11.29 -9.86 -21.45
CA HIS A 21 11.58 -11.20 -20.96
C HIS A 21 10.32 -12.10 -20.94
N PRO A 22 10.36 -13.33 -21.50
CA PRO A 22 9.20 -14.22 -21.55
C PRO A 22 8.60 -14.56 -20.18
N LEU A 23 9.42 -14.82 -19.15
CA LEU A 23 8.92 -15.11 -17.81
C LEU A 23 8.16 -13.92 -17.20
N ILE A 24 8.66 -12.70 -17.43
CA ILE A 24 8.05 -11.47 -16.94
C ILE A 24 6.73 -11.22 -17.68
N PHE A 25 6.71 -11.44 -18.99
CA PHE A 25 5.47 -11.37 -19.77
C PHE A 25 4.42 -12.37 -19.30
N ASN A 26 4.81 -13.61 -19.03
CA ASN A 26 3.92 -14.66 -18.52
C ASN A 26 3.37 -14.29 -17.14
N LEU A 27 4.23 -13.80 -16.24
CA LEU A 27 3.83 -13.34 -14.92
C LEU A 27 2.81 -12.20 -15.00
N ILE A 28 3.11 -11.16 -15.79
CA ILE A 28 2.19 -10.02 -15.97
C ILE A 28 0.87 -10.50 -16.57
N SER A 29 0.89 -11.48 -17.47
CA SER A 29 -0.31 -12.03 -18.10
C SER A 29 -1.13 -12.92 -17.18
N HIS A 30 -0.58 -13.33 -16.03
CA HIS A 30 -1.23 -14.24 -15.11
C HIS A 30 -2.50 -13.62 -14.48
N PRO A 31 -3.62 -14.35 -14.34
CA PRO A 31 -4.86 -13.81 -13.77
C PRO A 31 -4.69 -13.21 -12.37
N CYS A 32 -3.90 -13.88 -11.52
CA CYS A 32 -3.55 -13.40 -10.17
C CYS A 32 -2.96 -11.98 -10.20
N TYR A 33 -2.11 -11.67 -11.19
CA TYR A 33 -1.52 -10.34 -11.36
C TYR A 33 -2.48 -9.36 -12.06
N GLN A 34 -3.22 -9.82 -13.08
CA GLN A 34 -4.19 -8.98 -13.80
C GLN A 34 -5.30 -8.43 -12.90
N ARG A 35 -5.60 -9.08 -11.77
CA ARG A 35 -6.59 -8.56 -10.80
C ARG A 35 -6.22 -7.18 -10.24
N LEU A 36 -4.93 -6.85 -10.14
CA LEU A 36 -4.45 -5.56 -9.65
C LEU A 36 -4.92 -4.36 -10.51
N ARG A 37 -5.50 -4.62 -11.69
CA ARG A 37 -6.17 -3.60 -12.51
C ARG A 37 -7.50 -3.11 -11.91
N ARG A 38 -8.05 -3.86 -10.96
CA ARG A 38 -9.38 -3.61 -10.36
C ARG A 38 -9.28 -3.25 -8.88
N ILE A 39 -8.06 -3.01 -8.41
CA ILE A 39 -7.75 -2.61 -7.03
C ILE A 39 -7.05 -1.26 -7.10
N HIS A 40 -7.72 -0.20 -6.63
CA HIS A 40 -7.16 1.14 -6.59
C HIS A 40 -5.94 1.20 -5.65
N GLN A 41 -4.91 1.95 -6.04
CA GLN A 41 -3.70 2.12 -5.24
C GLN A 41 -4.03 2.80 -3.90
N MET A 42 -4.84 3.86 -3.98
CA MET A 42 -5.13 4.74 -2.86
C MET A 42 -6.55 4.57 -2.32
N ALA A 43 -7.15 3.37 -2.48
CA ALA A 43 -8.45 3.04 -1.91
C ALA A 43 -9.52 4.14 -2.17
N LEU A 44 -10.00 4.78 -1.12
CA LEU A 44 -11.05 5.82 -1.16
C LEU A 44 -10.51 7.25 -1.32
N ALA A 45 -9.22 7.44 -1.58
CA ALA A 45 -8.62 8.78 -1.75
C ALA A 45 -9.25 9.58 -2.88
N HIS A 46 -9.86 8.91 -3.88
CA HIS A 46 -10.60 9.55 -4.97
C HIS A 46 -11.80 10.38 -4.48
N LEU A 47 -12.31 10.15 -3.27
CA LEU A 47 -13.32 11.00 -2.64
C LEU A 47 -12.79 12.39 -2.25
N VAL A 48 -11.47 12.56 -2.14
CA VAL A 48 -10.80 13.85 -1.91
C VAL A 48 -10.13 14.35 -3.17
N TYR A 49 -9.44 13.46 -3.87
CA TYR A 49 -8.65 13.72 -5.07
C TYR A 49 -9.26 12.97 -6.26
N PRO A 50 -10.22 13.55 -7.00
CA PRO A 50 -10.94 12.83 -8.05
C PRO A 50 -10.06 12.19 -9.13
N GLY A 51 -8.82 12.66 -9.30
CA GLY A 51 -7.83 12.07 -10.20
C GLY A 51 -7.13 10.81 -9.68
N ALA A 52 -7.21 10.49 -8.38
CA ALA A 52 -6.57 9.34 -7.72
C ALA A 52 -7.25 8.00 -8.07
N MET A 53 -7.31 7.69 -9.36
CA MET A 53 -7.98 6.55 -9.97
C MET A 53 -7.00 5.47 -10.44
N HIS A 54 -5.70 5.66 -10.21
CA HIS A 54 -4.69 4.67 -10.56
C HIS A 54 -4.79 3.44 -9.66
N THR A 55 -4.28 2.34 -10.19
CA THR A 55 -4.45 1.00 -9.61
C THR A 55 -3.11 0.41 -9.24
N ARG A 56 -3.12 -0.64 -8.41
CA ARG A 56 -1.90 -1.37 -8.02
C ARG A 56 -1.15 -1.94 -9.22
N PHE A 57 -1.87 -2.26 -10.30
CA PHE A 57 -1.25 -2.65 -11.57
C PHE A 57 -0.39 -1.53 -12.19
N HIS A 58 -0.85 -0.28 -12.15
CA HIS A 58 -0.07 0.86 -12.64
C HIS A 58 1.20 1.02 -11.81
N HIS A 59 1.05 0.99 -10.48
CA HIS A 59 2.14 1.09 -9.52
C HIS A 59 3.20 -0.01 -9.71
N SER A 60 2.78 -1.28 -9.69
CA SER A 60 3.66 -2.42 -9.88
C SER A 60 4.44 -2.38 -11.21
N LEU A 61 3.81 -1.93 -12.31
CA LEU A 61 4.51 -1.76 -13.59
C LEU A 61 5.52 -0.62 -13.58
N GLY A 62 5.22 0.51 -12.94
CA GLY A 62 6.18 1.61 -12.85
C GLY A 62 7.32 1.30 -11.90
N ALA A 63 7.07 0.63 -10.77
CA ALA A 63 8.13 0.11 -9.90
C ALA A 63 9.03 -0.89 -10.64
N TYR A 64 8.47 -1.76 -11.49
CA TYR A 64 9.23 -2.60 -12.42
C TYR A 64 10.11 -1.80 -13.40
N HIS A 65 9.59 -0.68 -13.92
CA HIS A 65 10.36 0.21 -14.80
C HIS A 65 11.55 0.84 -14.05
N LEU A 66 11.30 1.36 -12.85
CA LEU A 66 12.34 1.95 -12.00
C LEU A 66 13.38 0.92 -11.55
N MET A 67 12.97 -0.31 -11.23
CA MET A 67 13.88 -1.43 -10.96
C MET A 67 14.76 -1.71 -12.18
N THR A 68 14.19 -1.72 -13.38
CA THR A 68 14.96 -1.93 -14.61
C THR A 68 16.02 -0.84 -14.80
N MET A 69 15.67 0.42 -14.57
CA MET A 69 16.63 1.53 -14.61
C MET A 69 17.73 1.41 -13.55
N ALA A 70 17.36 1.05 -12.32
CA ALA A 70 18.31 0.88 -11.22
C ALA A 70 19.31 -0.24 -11.47
N LEU A 71 18.85 -1.41 -11.92
CA LEU A 71 19.73 -2.53 -12.25
C LEU A 71 20.70 -2.18 -13.39
N GLN A 72 20.21 -1.49 -14.43
CA GLN A 72 21.07 -1.02 -15.53
C GLN A 72 22.13 -0.02 -15.06
N GLU A 73 21.75 0.92 -14.19
CA GLU A 73 22.68 1.88 -13.62
C GLU A 73 23.76 1.20 -12.80
N LEU A 74 23.40 0.29 -11.90
CA LEU A 74 24.34 -0.47 -11.07
C LEU A 74 25.31 -1.29 -11.93
N LYS A 75 24.82 -2.00 -12.96
CA LYS A 75 25.67 -2.73 -13.92
C LYS A 75 26.65 -1.80 -14.64
N SER A 76 26.19 -0.61 -15.05
CA SER A 76 27.04 0.39 -15.72
C SER A 76 28.19 0.88 -14.84
N LYS A 77 28.01 0.85 -13.51
CA LYS A 77 29.02 1.19 -12.50
C LYS A 77 29.88 0.00 -12.07
N GLY A 78 29.76 -1.14 -12.74
CA GLY A 78 30.56 -2.34 -12.51
C GLY A 78 30.02 -3.29 -11.43
N THR A 79 28.79 -3.10 -10.94
CA THR A 79 28.15 -4.08 -10.05
C THR A 79 27.82 -5.34 -10.84
N GLU A 80 28.32 -6.49 -10.37
CA GLU A 80 28.02 -7.79 -10.98
C GLU A 80 26.58 -8.22 -10.70
N ILE A 81 25.74 -8.18 -11.73
CA ILE A 81 24.35 -8.67 -11.72
C ILE A 81 24.16 -9.59 -12.92
N THR A 82 23.88 -10.86 -12.64
CA THR A 82 23.60 -11.88 -13.66
C THR A 82 22.22 -11.67 -14.29
N GLU A 83 21.98 -12.25 -15.46
CA GLU A 83 20.67 -12.19 -16.12
C GLU A 83 19.55 -12.79 -15.24
N ALA A 84 19.84 -13.89 -14.53
CA ALA A 84 18.90 -14.52 -13.62
C ALA A 84 18.54 -13.61 -12.43
N GLU A 85 19.52 -12.93 -11.83
CA GLU A 85 19.29 -11.95 -10.76
C GLU A 85 18.48 -10.74 -11.25
N GLU A 86 18.79 -10.25 -12.46
CA GLU A 86 18.09 -9.12 -13.06
C GLU A 86 16.61 -9.45 -13.33
N VAL A 87 16.32 -10.63 -13.86
CA VAL A 87 14.94 -11.11 -14.06
C VAL A 87 14.25 -11.32 -12.71
N ALA A 88 14.92 -11.95 -11.75
CA ALA A 88 14.34 -12.27 -10.45
C ALA A 88 13.99 -11.02 -9.63
N ALA A 89 14.87 -10.01 -9.60
CA ALA A 89 14.62 -8.73 -8.93
C ALA A 89 13.46 -7.94 -9.58
N ARG A 90 13.39 -7.96 -10.92
CA ARG A 90 12.25 -7.36 -11.66
C ARG A 90 10.93 -8.08 -11.37
N MET A 91 10.95 -9.40 -11.23
CA MET A 91 9.76 -10.17 -10.84
C MET A 91 9.40 -9.94 -9.36
N ALA A 92 10.39 -9.77 -8.47
CA ALA A 92 10.15 -9.45 -7.06
C ALA A 92 9.38 -8.14 -6.90
N ILE A 93 9.82 -7.07 -7.57
CA ILE A 93 9.12 -5.79 -7.51
C ILE A 93 7.77 -5.81 -8.25
N LEU A 94 7.58 -6.65 -9.27
CA LEU A 94 6.24 -6.82 -9.83
C LEU A 94 5.29 -7.41 -8.78
N LEU A 95 5.77 -8.35 -7.98
CA LEU A 95 4.94 -9.13 -7.05
C LEU A 95 4.84 -8.56 -5.64
N HIS A 96 5.63 -7.54 -5.28
CA HIS A 96 5.68 -7.06 -3.88
C HIS A 96 4.29 -6.71 -3.31
N ASP A 97 3.45 -6.11 -4.16
CA ASP A 97 2.10 -5.66 -3.84
C ASP A 97 0.99 -6.66 -4.22
N ILE A 98 1.33 -7.89 -4.61
CA ILE A 98 0.34 -8.86 -5.11
C ILE A 98 -0.60 -9.37 -4.03
N GLY A 99 -0.23 -9.27 -2.75
CA GLY A 99 -1.03 -9.68 -1.60
C GLY A 99 -2.12 -8.70 -1.22
N HIS A 100 -2.17 -7.51 -1.83
CA HIS A 100 -3.22 -6.54 -1.53
C HIS A 100 -4.58 -6.97 -2.07
N GLY A 101 -5.57 -6.99 -1.18
CA GLY A 101 -6.99 -7.08 -1.50
C GLY A 101 -7.62 -5.70 -1.72
N PRO A 102 -8.92 -5.64 -2.09
CA PRO A 102 -9.63 -4.37 -2.21
C PRO A 102 -9.64 -3.60 -0.91
N TYR A 103 -9.35 -2.29 -1.00
CA TYR A 103 -9.28 -1.41 0.16
C TYR A 103 -8.41 -1.96 1.30
N SER A 104 -7.31 -2.64 0.99
CA SER A 104 -6.58 -3.61 1.83
C SER A 104 -6.63 -3.38 3.34
N HIS A 105 -6.30 -2.20 3.85
CA HIS A 105 -6.36 -1.88 5.27
C HIS A 105 -7.76 -2.07 5.89
N ALA A 106 -8.83 -1.69 5.18
CA ALA A 106 -10.19 -1.94 5.61
C ALA A 106 -10.58 -3.43 5.55
N LEU A 107 -10.00 -4.19 4.62
CA LEU A 107 -10.22 -5.64 4.55
C LEU A 107 -9.51 -6.37 5.71
N GLU A 108 -8.25 -6.02 5.99
CA GLU A 108 -7.45 -6.55 7.10
C GLU A 108 -8.09 -6.24 8.47
N ASN A 109 -8.58 -5.01 8.68
CA ASN A 109 -9.20 -4.61 9.95
C ASN A 109 -10.71 -4.86 10.05
N GLY A 110 -11.31 -5.30 8.95
CA GLY A 110 -12.75 -5.53 8.85
C GLY A 110 -13.14 -7.00 8.80
N ILE A 111 -12.45 -7.79 7.97
CA ILE A 111 -12.87 -9.16 7.65
C ILE A 111 -11.74 -10.18 7.81
N ILE A 112 -10.51 -9.85 7.43
CA ILE A 112 -9.36 -10.75 7.44
C ILE A 112 -8.43 -10.38 8.61
N GLU A 113 -8.77 -10.86 9.80
CA GLU A 113 -8.09 -10.45 11.03
C GLU A 113 -6.72 -11.13 11.18
N GLY A 114 -5.70 -10.33 11.50
CA GLY A 114 -4.38 -10.84 11.91
C GLY A 114 -3.53 -11.42 10.78
N VAL A 115 -3.87 -11.13 9.52
CA VAL A 115 -3.09 -11.52 8.34
C VAL A 115 -2.76 -10.27 7.55
N SER A 116 -1.47 -10.02 7.33
CA SER A 116 -1.00 -8.88 6.54
C SER A 116 -0.98 -9.18 5.05
N HIS A 117 -1.14 -8.15 4.21
CA HIS A 117 -0.91 -8.26 2.76
C HIS A 117 0.51 -8.74 2.43
N GLU A 118 1.53 -8.47 3.26
CA GLU A 118 2.90 -8.99 3.05
C GLU A 118 2.94 -10.52 3.13
N GLU A 119 2.26 -11.10 4.12
CA GLU A 119 2.11 -12.56 4.26
C GLU A 119 1.33 -13.15 3.08
N ILE A 120 0.25 -12.48 2.66
CA ILE A 120 -0.53 -12.91 1.47
C ILE A 120 0.31 -12.81 0.20
N SER A 121 1.13 -11.76 0.03
CA SER A 121 2.07 -11.63 -1.08
C SER A 121 3.00 -12.84 -1.11
N GLN A 122 3.58 -13.22 0.04
CA GLN A 122 4.45 -14.39 0.13
C GLN A 122 3.73 -15.67 -0.31
N TRP A 123 2.56 -15.99 0.24
CA TRP A 123 1.83 -17.21 -0.12
C TRP A 123 1.40 -17.24 -1.59
N LEU A 124 1.00 -16.09 -2.15
CA LEU A 124 0.68 -15.99 -3.57
C LEU A 124 1.92 -16.19 -4.45
N MET A 125 3.08 -15.64 -4.05
CA MET A 125 4.33 -15.86 -4.76
C MET A 125 4.77 -17.32 -4.70
N GLU A 126 4.60 -18.00 -3.57
CA GLU A 126 4.88 -19.43 -3.41
C GLU A 126 3.94 -20.29 -4.27
N ASP A 127 2.65 -19.97 -4.31
CA ASP A 127 1.68 -20.65 -5.18
C ASP A 127 1.99 -20.42 -6.67
N LEU A 128 2.28 -19.18 -7.07
CA LEU A 128 2.73 -18.88 -8.43
C LEU A 128 4.04 -19.61 -8.77
N ASN A 129 4.95 -19.77 -7.80
CA ASN A 129 6.20 -20.50 -8.03
C ASN A 129 5.91 -21.97 -8.38
N LYS A 130 4.95 -22.60 -7.70
CA LYS A 130 4.49 -23.96 -8.00
C LYS A 130 3.86 -24.04 -9.40
N GLN A 131 3.03 -23.05 -9.76
CA GLN A 131 2.38 -22.99 -11.08
C GLN A 131 3.35 -22.72 -12.24
N MET A 132 4.50 -22.11 -11.95
CA MET A 132 5.54 -21.75 -12.92
C MET A 132 6.79 -22.65 -12.81
N ASP A 133 6.63 -23.90 -12.37
CA ASP A 133 7.68 -24.92 -12.32
C ASP A 133 8.97 -24.46 -11.60
N GLY A 134 8.83 -23.69 -10.52
CA GLY A 134 9.98 -23.21 -9.72
C GLY A 134 10.66 -21.94 -10.26
N ALA A 135 10.14 -21.31 -11.31
CA ALA A 135 10.75 -20.14 -11.95
C ALA A 135 10.86 -18.89 -11.05
N LEU A 136 10.13 -18.82 -9.94
CA LEU A 136 10.13 -17.71 -8.97
C LEU A 136 11.02 -17.99 -7.75
N THR A 137 11.78 -19.09 -7.70
CA THR A 137 12.57 -19.47 -6.51
C THR A 137 13.57 -18.37 -6.12
N LEU A 138 14.38 -17.88 -7.06
CA LEU A 138 15.31 -16.78 -6.79
C LEU A 138 14.56 -15.47 -6.47
N THR A 139 13.40 -15.25 -7.09
CA THR A 139 12.54 -14.09 -6.80
C THR A 139 12.07 -14.09 -5.35
N LEU A 140 11.64 -15.24 -4.82
CA LEU A 140 11.26 -15.41 -3.41
C LEU A 140 12.44 -15.19 -2.46
N ASP A 141 13.64 -15.62 -2.84
CA ASP A 141 14.84 -15.41 -2.01
C ASP A 141 15.26 -13.94 -1.95
N ILE A 142 15.13 -13.21 -3.06
CA ILE A 142 15.35 -11.75 -3.09
C ILE A 142 14.25 -11.02 -2.31
N PHE A 143 12.98 -11.36 -2.54
CA PHE A 143 11.84 -10.72 -1.88
C PHE A 143 11.93 -10.86 -0.36
N ASN A 144 12.25 -12.05 0.15
CA ASN A 144 12.34 -12.32 1.59
C ASN A 144 13.69 -11.95 2.22
N GLY A 145 14.60 -11.30 1.49
CA GLY A 145 15.92 -10.91 2.00
C GLY A 145 16.85 -12.08 2.33
N ARG A 146 16.59 -13.28 1.78
CA ARG A 146 17.37 -14.51 2.02
C ARG A 146 18.56 -14.66 1.06
N TYR A 147 18.59 -13.88 -0.02
CA TYR A 147 19.66 -13.94 -1.02
C TYR A 147 20.92 -13.17 -0.58
N HIS A 148 22.10 -13.69 -0.92
CA HIS A 148 23.39 -13.17 -0.45
C HIS A 148 23.73 -11.75 -0.94
N LYS A 149 23.24 -11.35 -2.12
CA LYS A 149 23.36 -9.97 -2.63
C LYS A 149 22.25 -9.08 -2.07
N LYS A 150 22.42 -8.61 -0.84
CA LYS A 150 21.42 -7.83 -0.09
C LYS A 150 20.88 -6.61 -0.83
N PHE A 151 21.72 -5.91 -1.61
CA PHE A 151 21.28 -4.76 -2.39
C PHE A 151 20.11 -5.05 -3.34
N LEU A 152 19.93 -6.30 -3.80
CA LEU A 152 18.78 -6.68 -4.63
C LEU A 152 17.46 -6.62 -3.84
N HIS A 153 17.49 -7.06 -2.58
CA HIS A 153 16.34 -6.92 -1.67
C HIS A 153 16.10 -5.45 -1.32
N GLN A 154 17.17 -4.69 -1.04
CA GLN A 154 17.05 -3.25 -0.70
C GLN A 154 16.44 -2.41 -1.83
N LEU A 155 16.62 -2.81 -3.09
CA LEU A 155 15.93 -2.18 -4.22
C LEU A 155 14.41 -2.47 -4.19
N VAL A 156 13.97 -3.60 -3.63
CA VAL A 156 12.55 -3.98 -3.51
C VAL A 156 11.91 -3.37 -2.26
N SER A 157 12.58 -3.47 -1.12
CA SER A 157 12.11 -2.94 0.16
C SER A 157 13.27 -2.34 0.93
N SER A 158 13.22 -1.02 1.14
CA SER A 158 14.12 -0.28 2.00
C SER A 158 13.59 1.15 2.28
N GLN A 159 14.36 2.00 2.96
CA GLN A 159 14.04 3.45 3.01
C GLN A 159 14.15 4.14 1.64
N LEU A 160 14.84 3.54 0.68
CA LEU A 160 15.09 4.08 -0.66
C LEU A 160 14.88 3.02 -1.75
N ASP A 161 13.82 2.23 -1.62
CA ASP A 161 13.40 1.25 -2.63
C ASP A 161 12.72 1.91 -3.83
N VAL A 162 12.53 1.13 -4.91
CA VAL A 162 11.83 1.62 -6.10
C VAL A 162 10.31 1.62 -5.96
N ASP A 163 9.75 0.90 -4.97
CA ASP A 163 8.33 0.95 -4.59
C ASP A 163 7.96 2.39 -4.20
N ARG A 164 8.63 2.94 -3.19
CA ARG A 164 8.46 4.31 -2.71
C ARG A 164 8.73 5.34 -3.78
N MET A 165 9.72 5.09 -4.65
CA MET A 165 9.98 5.98 -5.76
C MET A 165 8.83 6.01 -6.77
N ASP A 166 8.17 4.88 -7.03
CA ASP A 166 6.99 4.85 -7.89
C ASP A 166 5.82 5.56 -7.22
N TYR A 167 5.35 5.07 -6.06
CA TYR A 167 4.10 5.56 -5.51
C TYR A 167 4.18 7.04 -5.16
N LEU A 168 5.31 7.58 -4.68
CA LEU A 168 5.39 9.01 -4.38
C LEU A 168 5.17 9.87 -5.63
N ASN A 169 5.79 9.51 -6.76
CA ASN A 169 5.59 10.25 -8.01
C ASN A 169 4.20 10.00 -8.59
N ARG A 170 3.75 8.75 -8.59
CA ARG A 170 2.47 8.36 -9.17
C ARG A 170 1.30 8.95 -8.39
N ASP A 171 1.32 8.83 -7.08
CA ASP A 171 0.29 9.39 -6.21
C ASP A 171 0.29 10.91 -6.33
N SER A 172 1.46 11.57 -6.35
CA SER A 172 1.59 13.00 -6.62
C SER A 172 0.97 13.40 -7.97
N PHE A 173 1.27 12.64 -9.03
CA PHE A 173 0.75 12.88 -10.37
C PHE A 173 -0.77 12.76 -10.45
N PHE A 174 -1.34 11.66 -9.95
CA PHE A 174 -2.79 11.40 -10.04
C PHE A 174 -3.62 12.23 -9.05
N THR A 175 -3.06 12.61 -7.91
CA THR A 175 -3.75 13.51 -6.95
C THR A 175 -3.64 14.98 -7.34
N GLY A 176 -2.64 15.36 -8.14
CA GLY A 176 -2.32 16.75 -8.46
C GLY A 176 -1.54 17.47 -7.36
N VAL A 177 -1.11 16.76 -6.30
CA VAL A 177 -0.28 17.31 -5.22
C VAL A 177 1.17 17.33 -5.66
N ALA A 178 1.57 18.39 -6.37
CA ALA A 178 2.88 18.50 -7.02
C ALA A 178 4.06 18.50 -6.03
N GLU A 179 3.82 18.88 -4.77
CA GLU A 179 4.81 18.88 -3.69
C GLU A 179 5.35 17.48 -3.36
N GLY A 180 4.64 16.43 -3.75
CA GLY A 180 5.05 15.03 -3.60
C GLY A 180 6.02 14.52 -4.67
N THR A 181 6.27 15.27 -5.74
CA THR A 181 7.10 14.80 -6.86
C THR A 181 8.58 14.74 -6.48
N ILE A 182 9.22 13.59 -6.71
CA ILE A 182 10.64 13.35 -6.42
C ILE A 182 11.48 13.26 -7.69
N GLY A 183 12.78 13.52 -7.58
CA GLY A 183 13.72 13.37 -8.69
C GLY A 183 14.20 11.93 -8.87
N TYR A 184 13.29 10.99 -9.15
CA TYR A 184 13.60 9.55 -9.18
C TYR A 184 14.77 9.21 -10.14
N ASP A 185 14.82 9.82 -11.34
CA ASP A 185 15.88 9.58 -12.32
C ASP A 185 17.25 9.94 -11.73
N ARG A 186 17.34 11.12 -11.10
CA ARG A 186 18.58 11.56 -10.44
C ARG A 186 18.93 10.67 -9.25
N ILE A 187 17.96 10.23 -8.45
CA ILE A 187 18.21 9.32 -7.32
C ILE A 187 18.81 8.00 -7.84
N ILE A 188 18.18 7.40 -8.84
CA ILE A 188 18.64 6.15 -9.47
C ILE A 188 20.06 6.32 -10.01
N LYS A 189 20.35 7.41 -10.71
CA LYS A 189 21.70 7.72 -11.23
C LYS A 189 22.76 7.83 -10.14
N MET A 190 22.38 8.15 -8.90
CA MET A 190 23.30 8.25 -7.77
C MET A 190 23.39 6.95 -6.95
N LEU A 191 22.60 5.92 -7.26
CA LEU A 191 22.71 4.62 -6.59
C LEU A 191 24.06 3.95 -6.88
N LYS A 192 24.59 3.25 -5.88
CA LYS A 192 25.82 2.48 -5.98
C LYS A 192 25.82 1.32 -4.99
N VAL A 193 26.47 0.22 -5.35
CA VAL A 193 26.71 -0.87 -4.41
C VAL A 193 28.11 -0.74 -3.80
N HIS A 194 28.20 -0.81 -2.48
CA HIS A 194 29.46 -0.87 -1.76
C HIS A 194 29.35 -1.91 -0.65
N GLN A 195 30.31 -2.84 -0.60
CA GLN A 195 30.33 -3.95 0.38
C GLN A 195 29.02 -4.78 0.41
N GLY A 196 28.34 -4.92 -0.73
CA GLY A 196 27.11 -5.71 -0.87
C GLY A 196 25.82 -4.98 -0.50
N GLU A 197 25.91 -3.71 -0.08
CA GLU A 197 24.76 -2.88 0.29
C GLU A 197 24.51 -1.76 -0.72
N LEU A 198 23.25 -1.38 -0.85
CA LEU A 198 22.79 -0.25 -1.65
C LEU A 198 23.09 1.05 -0.90
N MET A 199 23.76 1.98 -1.59
CA MET A 199 24.12 3.30 -1.07
C MET A 199 23.85 4.36 -2.14
N VAL A 200 23.96 5.62 -1.73
CA VAL A 200 23.85 6.78 -2.62
C VAL A 200 25.18 7.52 -2.66
N GLU A 201 25.64 7.93 -3.84
CA GLU A 201 26.82 8.78 -3.96
C GLU A 201 26.61 10.15 -3.32
N GLU A 202 27.66 10.75 -2.74
CA GLU A 202 27.65 12.07 -2.10
C GLU A 202 26.92 13.17 -2.91
N LYS A 203 27.03 13.15 -4.25
CA LYS A 203 26.36 14.14 -5.13
C LYS A 203 24.82 14.03 -5.13
N GLY A 204 24.29 12.94 -4.58
CA GLY A 204 22.87 12.63 -4.49
C GLY A 204 22.18 13.17 -3.23
N ILE A 205 22.92 13.70 -2.23
CA ILE A 205 22.39 14.13 -0.93
C ILE A 205 21.12 14.98 -1.07
N TYR A 206 21.14 16.06 -1.86
CA TYR A 206 19.97 16.93 -2.04
C TYR A 206 18.76 16.24 -2.69
N SER A 207 18.98 15.19 -3.49
CA SER A 207 17.88 14.42 -4.08
C SER A 207 17.20 13.55 -3.03
N ILE A 208 17.98 13.01 -2.08
CA ILE A 208 17.48 12.26 -0.93
C ILE A 208 16.76 13.19 0.06
N GLU A 209 17.28 14.40 0.28
CA GLU A 209 16.56 15.40 1.08
C GLU A 209 15.20 15.75 0.51
N LYS A 210 15.16 16.03 -0.80
CA LYS A 210 13.90 16.28 -1.50
C LYS A 210 12.95 15.09 -1.37
N PHE A 211 13.46 13.86 -1.50
CA PHE A 211 12.67 12.63 -1.34
C PHE A 211 12.02 12.54 0.04
N ILE A 212 12.79 12.75 1.12
CA ILE A 212 12.29 12.68 2.50
C ILE A 212 11.25 13.79 2.77
N ILE A 213 11.47 15.00 2.27
CA ILE A 213 10.53 16.12 2.39
C ILE A 213 9.23 15.81 1.64
N ALA A 214 9.32 15.38 0.38
CA ALA A 214 8.18 15.04 -0.46
C ALA A 214 7.34 13.91 0.17
N ARG A 215 8.00 12.86 0.69
CA ARG A 215 7.35 11.79 1.45
C ARG A 215 6.56 12.36 2.62
N ARG A 216 7.17 13.20 3.45
CA ARG A 216 6.47 13.81 4.60
C ARG A 216 5.24 14.61 4.16
N LEU A 217 5.34 15.38 3.08
CA LEU A 217 4.22 16.18 2.56
C LEU A 217 3.09 15.28 2.05
N MET A 218 3.42 14.23 1.28
CA MET A 218 2.43 13.26 0.78
C MET A 218 1.66 12.58 1.90
N TYR A 219 2.33 12.17 2.99
CA TYR A 219 1.62 11.58 4.12
C TYR A 219 0.62 12.52 4.78
N TRP A 220 0.96 13.79 5.01
CA TRP A 220 0.04 14.72 5.67
C TRP A 220 -1.03 15.28 4.75
N GLN A 221 -0.66 15.56 3.51
CA GLN A 221 -1.57 16.15 2.54
C GLN A 221 -2.50 15.10 1.98
N VAL A 222 -2.05 13.86 1.75
CA VAL A 222 -2.80 12.85 1.01
C VAL A 222 -3.17 11.64 1.89
N TYR A 223 -2.19 10.86 2.36
CA TYR A 223 -2.46 9.56 2.98
C TYR A 223 -3.22 9.69 4.32
N LEU A 224 -2.82 10.64 5.16
CA LEU A 224 -3.45 10.96 6.45
C LEU A 224 -4.39 12.16 6.35
N HIS A 225 -4.85 12.50 5.14
CA HIS A 225 -5.85 13.54 4.97
C HIS A 225 -7.12 13.16 5.72
N LYS A 226 -7.63 14.05 6.57
CA LYS A 226 -8.77 13.78 7.46
C LYS A 226 -10.00 13.19 6.77
N THR A 227 -10.27 13.58 5.52
CA THR A 227 -11.41 13.06 4.74
C THR A 227 -11.12 11.68 4.14
N VAL A 228 -9.86 11.34 3.85
CA VAL A 228 -9.46 9.98 3.46
C VAL A 228 -9.63 9.06 4.67
N LEU A 229 -9.07 9.44 5.82
CA LEU A 229 -9.25 8.73 7.09
C LEU A 229 -10.74 8.52 7.43
N SER A 230 -11.57 9.53 7.19
CA SER A 230 -13.02 9.45 7.38
C SER A 230 -13.67 8.34 6.55
N ALA A 231 -13.38 8.32 5.25
CA ALA A 231 -13.97 7.36 4.32
C ALA A 231 -13.48 5.95 4.58
N GLU A 232 -12.18 5.80 4.86
CA GLU A 232 -11.56 4.52 5.17
C GLU A 232 -12.13 3.93 6.47
N ASN A 233 -12.16 4.71 7.56
CA ASN A 233 -12.75 4.23 8.80
C ASN A 233 -14.24 3.90 8.66
N MET A 234 -15.00 4.68 7.88
CA MET A 234 -16.39 4.35 7.56
C MET A 234 -16.50 2.99 6.85
N LEU A 235 -15.61 2.71 5.89
CA LEU A 235 -15.56 1.41 5.23
C LEU A 235 -15.20 0.28 6.21
N VAL A 236 -14.23 0.49 7.11
CA VAL A 236 -13.92 -0.48 8.17
C VAL A 236 -15.18 -0.80 8.99
N LYS A 237 -15.91 0.24 9.44
CA LYS A 237 -17.15 0.08 10.21
C LYS A 237 -18.25 -0.65 9.43
N ILE A 238 -18.38 -0.40 8.13
CA ILE A 238 -19.30 -1.14 7.25
C ILE A 238 -18.94 -2.63 7.22
N LEU A 239 -17.67 -2.96 6.97
CA LEU A 239 -17.23 -4.36 6.85
C LEU A 239 -17.31 -5.10 8.19
N GLN A 240 -16.98 -4.44 9.30
CA GLN A 240 -17.14 -4.99 10.65
C GLN A 240 -18.62 -5.31 10.94
N ARG A 241 -19.54 -4.37 10.65
CA ARG A 241 -20.98 -4.61 10.85
C ARG A 241 -21.49 -5.72 9.95
N ALA A 242 -21.07 -5.74 8.69
CA ALA A 242 -21.44 -6.81 7.75
C ALA A 242 -20.97 -8.18 8.27
N LYS A 243 -19.73 -8.30 8.75
CA LYS A 243 -19.20 -9.55 9.32
C LYS A 243 -19.98 -9.99 10.55
N MET A 244 -20.30 -9.07 11.48
CA MET A 244 -21.13 -9.39 12.64
C MET A 244 -22.50 -9.94 12.24
N LEU A 245 -23.20 -9.27 11.32
CA LEU A 245 -24.52 -9.72 10.85
C LEU A 245 -24.44 -11.07 10.13
N ALA A 246 -23.38 -11.31 9.36
CA ALA A 246 -23.14 -12.59 8.69
C ALA A 246 -22.88 -13.72 9.70
N GLN A 247 -22.08 -13.46 10.75
CA GLN A 247 -21.82 -14.41 11.84
C GLN A 247 -23.08 -14.70 12.67
N ASP A 248 -23.99 -13.74 12.79
CA ASP A 248 -25.33 -13.92 13.38
C ASP A 248 -26.30 -14.70 12.45
N GLY A 249 -25.83 -15.14 11.28
CA GLY A 249 -26.60 -15.93 10.32
C GLY A 249 -27.54 -15.11 9.44
N GLN A 250 -27.46 -13.77 9.47
CA GLN A 250 -28.23 -12.93 8.56
C GLN A 250 -27.69 -13.04 7.14
N LYS A 251 -28.59 -13.05 6.16
CA LYS A 251 -28.22 -13.14 4.75
C LYS A 251 -27.91 -11.77 4.16
N LEU A 252 -26.66 -11.56 3.78
CA LEU A 252 -26.18 -10.34 3.12
C LEU A 252 -25.96 -10.58 1.64
N PHE A 253 -26.33 -9.60 0.80
CA PHE A 253 -25.92 -9.63 -0.60
C PHE A 253 -24.41 -9.45 -0.69
N CYS A 254 -23.73 -10.40 -1.34
CA CYS A 254 -22.30 -10.35 -1.59
C CYS A 254 -21.96 -11.28 -2.77
N SER A 255 -20.78 -11.12 -3.36
CA SER A 255 -20.26 -12.10 -4.31
C SER A 255 -19.86 -13.38 -3.58
N PRO A 256 -19.76 -14.54 -4.26
CA PRO A 256 -19.34 -15.79 -3.62
C PRO A 256 -17.94 -15.70 -2.96
N ALA A 257 -17.06 -14.85 -3.48
CA ALA A 257 -15.76 -14.62 -2.86
C ALA A 257 -15.94 -13.87 -1.55
N LEU A 258 -16.65 -12.73 -1.54
CA LEU A 258 -16.89 -11.94 -0.34
C LEU A 258 -17.71 -12.71 0.71
N GLU A 259 -18.65 -13.55 0.28
CA GLU A 259 -19.42 -14.45 1.14
C GLU A 259 -18.49 -15.34 1.98
N TYR A 260 -17.51 -15.98 1.36
CA TYR A 260 -16.56 -16.82 2.09
C TYR A 260 -15.86 -16.06 3.21
N PHE A 261 -15.39 -14.84 2.97
CA PHE A 261 -14.70 -14.05 4.00
C PHE A 261 -15.66 -13.48 5.06
N LEU A 262 -16.91 -13.16 4.71
CA LEU A 262 -17.90 -12.64 5.68
C LEU A 262 -18.43 -13.71 6.63
N TYR A 263 -18.67 -14.92 6.14
CA TYR A 263 -19.34 -15.99 6.89
C TYR A 263 -18.39 -16.98 7.57
N ASN A 264 -17.09 -16.92 7.27
CA ASN A 264 -16.08 -17.74 7.91
C ASN A 264 -15.13 -16.89 8.75
N THR A 265 -14.67 -17.45 9.87
CA THR A 265 -13.55 -16.85 10.62
C THR A 265 -12.26 -17.19 9.90
N ILE A 266 -11.68 -16.20 9.23
CA ILE A 266 -10.45 -16.34 8.47
C ILE A 266 -9.26 -16.07 9.37
N THR A 267 -8.36 -17.03 9.45
CA THR A 267 -7.09 -16.97 10.17
C THR A 267 -5.93 -17.25 9.21
N ARG A 268 -4.71 -17.08 9.72
CA ARG A 268 -3.47 -17.47 9.03
C ARG A 268 -3.51 -18.92 8.53
N ASP A 269 -4.03 -19.84 9.33
CA ASP A 269 -4.08 -21.26 8.99
C ASP A 269 -4.92 -21.53 7.72
N ASN A 270 -6.00 -20.77 7.51
CA ASN A 270 -6.81 -20.93 6.30
C ASN A 270 -6.00 -20.57 5.05
N PHE A 271 -5.17 -19.53 5.09
CA PHE A 271 -4.32 -19.17 3.95
C PHE A 271 -3.18 -20.16 3.71
N GLU A 272 -2.61 -20.74 4.78
CA GLU A 272 -1.52 -21.71 4.66
C GLU A 272 -1.99 -23.10 4.23
N GLN A 273 -3.15 -23.53 4.71
CA GLN A 273 -3.60 -24.93 4.60
C GLN A 273 -4.75 -25.13 3.60
N GLU A 274 -5.53 -24.10 3.27
CA GLU A 274 -6.67 -24.21 2.36
C GLU A 274 -6.38 -23.54 1.01
N PRO A 275 -6.14 -24.32 -0.07
CA PRO A 275 -5.89 -23.77 -1.40
C PRO A 275 -7.01 -22.85 -1.92
N ASP A 276 -8.24 -23.08 -1.46
CA ASP A 276 -9.40 -22.29 -1.84
C ASP A 276 -9.41 -20.89 -1.24
N CYS A 277 -8.79 -20.66 -0.08
CA CYS A 277 -8.74 -19.35 0.56
C CYS A 277 -7.98 -18.34 -0.32
N LEU A 278 -6.74 -18.66 -0.73
CA LEU A 278 -5.95 -17.82 -1.64
C LEU A 278 -6.64 -17.62 -3.00
N ARG A 279 -7.28 -18.67 -3.52
CA ARG A 279 -8.01 -18.61 -4.79
C ARG A 279 -9.23 -17.69 -4.71
N LEU A 280 -9.98 -17.72 -3.62
CA LEU A 280 -11.12 -16.83 -3.37
C LEU A 280 -10.65 -15.41 -3.09
N PHE A 281 -9.55 -15.23 -2.36
CA PHE A 281 -8.91 -13.92 -2.17
C PHE A 281 -8.53 -13.28 -3.50
N CYS A 282 -7.96 -14.05 -4.44
CA CYS A 282 -7.65 -13.58 -5.78
C CYS A 282 -8.87 -13.18 -6.63
N LYS A 283 -10.08 -13.55 -6.19
CA LYS A 283 -11.33 -13.12 -6.83
C LYS A 283 -11.91 -11.85 -6.22
N LEU A 284 -11.41 -11.40 -5.06
CA LEU A 284 -11.80 -10.15 -4.45
C LEU A 284 -11.09 -8.97 -5.14
N ASP A 285 -11.89 -7.99 -5.54
CA ASP A 285 -11.44 -6.67 -5.96
C ASP A 285 -12.47 -5.60 -5.58
N ASP A 286 -12.22 -4.34 -5.95
CA ASP A 286 -12.99 -3.21 -5.41
C ASP A 286 -14.47 -3.29 -5.79
N TYR A 287 -14.79 -3.99 -6.90
CA TYR A 287 -16.15 -4.17 -7.37
C TYR A 287 -16.98 -5.07 -6.47
N ASP A 288 -16.39 -6.09 -5.83
CA ASP A 288 -17.08 -6.96 -4.88
C ASP A 288 -17.58 -6.16 -3.69
N ILE A 289 -16.71 -5.30 -3.15
CA ILE A 289 -17.00 -4.47 -1.98
C ILE A 289 -18.01 -3.38 -2.33
N LEU A 290 -17.78 -2.61 -3.40
CA LEU A 290 -18.71 -1.55 -3.80
C LEU A 290 -20.07 -2.10 -4.24
N GLY A 291 -20.08 -3.25 -4.94
CA GLY A 291 -21.31 -3.94 -5.32
C GLY A 291 -22.15 -4.32 -4.11
N ALA A 292 -21.51 -4.87 -3.08
CA ALA A 292 -22.16 -5.23 -1.83
C ALA A 292 -22.71 -3.99 -1.10
N ILE A 293 -21.88 -2.96 -0.91
CA ILE A 293 -22.25 -1.70 -0.24
C ILE A 293 -23.44 -1.03 -0.91
N LYS A 294 -23.49 -1.01 -2.25
CA LYS A 294 -24.63 -0.45 -2.99
C LYS A 294 -25.95 -1.14 -2.66
N VAL A 295 -25.96 -2.45 -2.48
CA VAL A 295 -27.17 -3.20 -2.11
C VAL A 295 -27.47 -3.04 -0.63
N TRP A 296 -26.44 -2.99 0.23
CA TRP A 296 -26.58 -2.80 1.67
C TRP A 296 -27.15 -1.43 2.07
N THR A 297 -27.16 -0.44 1.17
CA THR A 297 -27.89 0.84 1.39
C THR A 297 -29.37 0.63 1.70
N GLY A 298 -29.99 -0.45 1.21
CA GLY A 298 -31.39 -0.81 1.47
C GLY A 298 -31.57 -1.92 2.50
N HIS A 299 -30.52 -2.30 3.25
CA HIS A 299 -30.60 -3.37 4.24
C HIS A 299 -31.46 -2.97 5.44
N SER A 300 -32.13 -3.93 6.08
CA SER A 300 -32.99 -3.68 7.25
C SER A 300 -32.21 -3.30 8.51
N ASP A 301 -30.94 -3.69 8.60
CA ASP A 301 -30.04 -3.24 9.67
C ASP A 301 -29.74 -1.74 9.51
N LYS A 302 -30.11 -0.96 10.53
CA LYS A 302 -30.01 0.50 10.52
C LYS A 302 -28.55 0.98 10.48
N VAL A 303 -27.66 0.31 11.20
CA VAL A 303 -26.23 0.68 11.23
C VAL A 303 -25.60 0.50 9.87
N LEU A 304 -25.76 -0.70 9.29
CA LEU A 304 -25.20 -1.04 7.99
C LEU A 304 -25.76 -0.14 6.88
N SER A 305 -27.08 0.03 6.82
CA SER A 305 -27.72 0.84 5.78
C SER A 305 -27.34 2.31 5.86
N LEU A 306 -27.29 2.91 7.06
CA LEU A 306 -26.86 4.31 7.23
C LEU A 306 -25.42 4.53 6.75
N LEU A 307 -24.48 3.71 7.22
CA LEU A 307 -23.07 3.84 6.84
C LEU A 307 -22.87 3.63 5.34
N CYS A 308 -23.55 2.63 4.74
CA CYS A 308 -23.48 2.39 3.30
C CYS A 308 -24.04 3.57 2.49
N ASN A 309 -25.19 4.12 2.90
CA ASN A 309 -25.77 5.31 2.26
C ASN A 309 -24.81 6.51 2.35
N TRP A 310 -24.20 6.73 3.51
CA TRP A 310 -23.27 7.82 3.70
C TRP A 310 -22.01 7.67 2.86
N LEU A 311 -21.44 6.47 2.76
CA LEU A 311 -20.25 6.26 1.94
C LEU A 311 -20.56 6.49 0.45
N ILE A 312 -21.63 5.88 -0.07
CA ILE A 312 -22.00 5.96 -1.50
C ILE A 312 -22.37 7.40 -1.90
N ASN A 313 -23.04 8.14 -1.01
CA ASN A 313 -23.46 9.53 -1.27
C ASN A 313 -22.43 10.56 -0.79
N ARG A 314 -21.23 10.12 -0.35
CA ARG A 314 -20.14 10.98 0.15
C ARG A 314 -20.56 11.87 1.33
N GLU A 315 -21.47 11.39 2.18
CA GLU A 315 -21.84 11.99 3.47
C GLU A 315 -20.92 11.49 4.59
N LEU A 316 -19.62 11.72 4.41
CA LEU A 316 -18.58 11.17 5.29
C LEU A 316 -18.61 11.73 6.72
N PHE A 317 -18.01 10.99 7.66
CA PHE A 317 -17.81 11.46 9.03
C PHE A 317 -17.08 12.81 9.07
N LYS A 318 -17.39 13.61 10.09
CA LYS A 318 -16.53 14.71 10.51
C LYS A 318 -15.35 14.12 11.27
N VAL A 319 -14.15 14.54 10.89
CA VAL A 319 -12.90 14.16 11.54
C VAL A 319 -12.23 15.40 12.11
N VAL A 320 -11.94 15.38 13.40
CA VAL A 320 -11.24 16.45 14.12
C VAL A 320 -9.90 15.91 14.60
N LEU A 321 -8.81 16.61 14.30
CA LEU A 321 -7.43 16.22 14.62
C LEU A 321 -6.89 17.09 15.76
N HIS A 322 -6.29 16.45 16.77
CA HIS A 322 -5.65 17.08 17.91
C HIS A 322 -4.22 16.56 18.11
N ASN A 323 -3.41 17.31 18.87
CA ASN A 323 -2.07 16.87 19.30
C ASN A 323 -2.13 15.96 20.53
N GLU A 324 -3.20 16.06 21.31
CA GLU A 324 -3.42 15.32 22.56
C GLU A 324 -4.64 14.41 22.43
N PRO A 325 -4.74 13.34 23.24
CA PRO A 325 -5.94 12.49 23.30
C PRO A 325 -7.21 13.29 23.62
N PHE A 326 -8.35 12.84 23.06
CA PHE A 326 -9.65 13.40 23.40
C PHE A 326 -10.11 12.94 24.78
N ASP A 327 -10.72 13.84 25.54
CA ASP A 327 -11.32 13.56 26.83
C ASP A 327 -12.61 12.73 26.68
N ASN A 328 -12.84 11.83 27.63
CA ASN A 328 -14.02 10.95 27.61
C ASN A 328 -15.34 11.75 27.66
N SER A 329 -15.37 12.93 28.28
CA SER A 329 -16.54 13.80 28.30
C SER A 329 -16.94 14.30 26.91
N THR A 330 -15.98 14.72 26.09
CA THR A 330 -16.25 15.12 24.69
C THR A 330 -16.77 13.96 23.87
N VAL A 331 -16.19 12.77 24.02
CA VAL A 331 -16.64 11.56 23.30
C VAL A 331 -18.08 11.22 23.71
N GLU A 332 -18.39 11.22 25.00
CA GLU A 332 -19.72 10.88 25.51
C GLU A 332 -20.79 11.91 25.10
N LEU A 333 -20.45 13.21 25.07
CA LEU A 333 -21.35 14.24 24.57
C LEU A 333 -21.74 14.00 23.10
N LEU A 334 -20.76 13.66 22.26
CA LEU A 334 -21.01 13.33 20.85
C LEU A 334 -21.84 12.07 20.71
N ARG A 335 -21.58 11.04 21.53
CA ARG A 335 -22.39 9.82 21.57
C ARG A 335 -23.85 10.12 21.90
N GLN A 336 -24.12 10.97 22.89
CA GLN A 336 -25.48 11.38 23.25
C GLN A 336 -26.19 12.12 22.11
N GLN A 337 -25.50 13.05 21.44
CA GLN A 337 -26.04 13.77 20.29
C GLN A 337 -26.35 12.85 19.11
N VAL A 338 -25.46 11.90 18.82
CA VAL A 338 -25.67 10.90 17.77
C VAL A 338 -26.83 9.96 18.13
N ALA A 339 -26.89 9.52 19.38
CA ALA A 339 -27.96 8.66 19.88
C ALA A 339 -29.33 9.32 19.71
N GLN A 340 -29.44 10.61 20.05
CA GLN A 340 -30.67 11.37 19.91
C GLN A 340 -31.07 11.62 18.45
N LYS A 341 -30.11 12.02 17.60
CA LYS A 341 -30.42 12.44 16.22
C LYS A 341 -30.74 11.28 15.28
N TRP A 342 -30.06 10.15 15.45
CA TRP A 342 -30.25 8.98 14.59
C TRP A 342 -30.94 7.81 15.30
N GLU A 343 -31.37 7.96 16.56
CA GLU A 343 -32.00 6.90 17.37
C GLU A 343 -31.16 5.61 17.34
N ILE A 344 -29.89 5.74 17.75
CA ILE A 344 -28.90 4.65 17.84
C ILE A 344 -28.51 4.52 19.31
N SER A 345 -28.37 3.30 19.82
CA SER A 345 -28.11 3.08 21.24
C SER A 345 -27.13 1.94 21.49
N GLY A 346 -26.59 1.87 22.71
CA GLY A 346 -25.72 0.79 23.14
C GLY A 346 -24.41 0.71 22.35
N ALA A 347 -23.99 -0.52 22.04
CA ALA A 347 -22.76 -0.81 21.32
C ALA A 347 -22.77 -0.31 19.87
N ASP A 348 -23.95 -0.09 19.28
CA ASP A 348 -24.03 0.39 17.89
C ASP A 348 -23.44 1.80 17.74
N LEU A 349 -23.35 2.59 18.81
CA LEU A 349 -22.71 3.91 18.79
C LEU A 349 -21.21 3.85 18.48
N ASP A 350 -20.54 2.71 18.70
CA ASP A 350 -19.10 2.53 18.42
C ASP A 350 -18.79 2.49 16.91
N PHE A 351 -19.82 2.32 16.09
CA PHE A 351 -19.73 2.44 14.63
C PHE A 351 -19.79 3.89 14.15
N PHE A 352 -20.23 4.82 15.00
CA PHE A 352 -20.45 6.21 14.63
C PHE A 352 -19.49 7.16 15.33
N VAL A 353 -19.19 6.94 16.62
CA VAL A 353 -18.30 7.81 17.40
C VAL A 353 -17.16 7.01 17.99
N PHE A 354 -15.95 7.28 17.51
CA PHE A 354 -14.73 6.61 17.95
C PHE A 354 -13.51 7.53 17.81
N THR A 355 -12.48 7.25 18.60
CA THR A 355 -11.19 7.94 18.57
C THR A 355 -10.10 6.97 18.13
N ASP A 356 -9.07 7.50 17.48
CA ASP A 356 -7.92 6.72 17.04
C ASP A 356 -6.71 7.66 16.81
N VAL A 357 -5.55 7.11 16.44
CA VAL A 357 -4.27 7.82 16.32
C VAL A 357 -3.68 7.66 14.92
N ALA A 358 -3.56 8.77 14.20
CA ALA A 358 -2.76 8.84 13.00
C ALA A 358 -1.30 9.13 13.40
N SER A 359 -0.37 8.29 12.97
CA SER A 359 1.06 8.51 13.24
C SER A 359 1.88 8.41 11.96
N LEU A 360 2.86 9.30 11.83
CA LEU A 360 3.83 9.27 10.75
C LEU A 360 5.25 9.37 11.31
N ARG A 361 6.12 8.48 10.83
CA ARG A 361 7.57 8.63 10.92
C ARG A 361 8.13 8.77 9.50
N ALA A 362 8.52 9.98 9.12
CA ALA A 362 8.96 10.28 7.74
C ALA A 362 10.29 9.62 7.38
N TYR A 363 11.15 9.41 8.38
CA TYR A 363 12.40 8.67 8.27
C TYR A 363 12.64 7.89 9.56
N ASN A 364 13.03 6.61 9.42
CA ASN A 364 13.29 5.73 10.55
C ASN A 364 14.73 5.19 10.57
N ALA A 365 15.65 5.98 11.14
CA ALA A 365 17.04 5.58 11.35
C ALA A 365 17.26 4.41 12.34
N SER A 366 16.22 3.95 13.06
CA SER A 366 16.37 2.78 13.96
C SER A 366 16.12 1.46 13.25
N ASP A 367 15.44 1.47 12.10
CA ASP A 367 15.09 0.24 11.37
C ASP A 367 16.05 0.06 10.19
N GLU A 368 16.30 1.13 9.42
CA GLU A 368 17.19 1.06 8.25
C GLU A 368 17.69 2.46 7.85
N ASN A 369 18.94 2.53 7.39
CA ASN A 369 19.67 3.77 7.11
C ASN A 369 19.76 4.06 5.60
N ILE A 370 19.71 5.35 5.22
CA ILE A 370 20.10 5.77 3.86
C ILE A 370 21.57 6.19 3.90
N ASN A 371 22.43 5.27 3.49
CA ASN A 371 23.87 5.42 3.52
C ASN A 371 24.39 6.22 2.31
N ILE A 372 25.21 7.23 2.60
CA ILE A 372 25.90 8.07 1.62
C ILE A 372 27.37 7.66 1.53
N LEU A 373 27.83 7.31 0.33
CA LEU A 373 29.22 6.98 0.01
C LEU A 373 29.96 8.20 -0.54
N TYR A 374 31.01 8.61 0.16
CA TYR A 374 31.90 9.70 -0.22
C TYR A 374 33.04 9.22 -1.11
N LYS A 375 33.70 10.16 -1.81
CA LYS A 375 34.81 9.86 -2.72
C LYS A 375 36.04 9.27 -2.04
N ASP A 376 36.25 9.61 -0.77
CA ASP A 376 37.32 9.06 0.07
C ASP A 376 37.01 7.65 0.59
N GLY A 377 35.84 7.10 0.26
CA GLY A 377 35.37 5.79 0.71
C GLY A 377 34.66 5.82 2.06
N THR A 378 34.54 6.99 2.71
CA THR A 378 33.77 7.10 3.94
C THR A 378 32.27 6.91 3.67
N VAL A 379 31.58 6.30 4.63
CA VAL A 379 30.13 6.08 4.59
C VAL A 379 29.51 6.81 5.77
N LYS A 380 28.47 7.62 5.51
CA LYS A 380 27.69 8.30 6.55
C LYS A 380 26.20 8.13 6.30
N ASP A 381 25.42 8.05 7.37
CA ASP A 381 23.95 8.10 7.26
C ASP A 381 23.49 9.51 6.90
N ILE A 382 22.43 9.62 6.11
CA ILE A 382 21.84 10.90 5.70
C ILE A 382 21.51 11.84 6.88
N SER A 383 21.11 11.30 8.04
CA SER A 383 20.79 12.10 9.23
C SER A 383 22.02 12.65 9.97
N SER A 384 23.20 12.15 9.65
CA SER A 384 24.49 12.56 10.25
C SER A 384 25.26 13.59 9.41
N ILE A 385 24.66 14.09 8.33
CA ILE A 385 25.30 15.04 7.40
C ILE A 385 25.12 16.47 7.90
N ASP A 386 26.25 17.15 8.10
CA ASP A 386 26.28 18.55 8.49
C ASP A 386 25.57 19.44 7.45
N ASN A 387 24.74 20.39 7.92
CA ASN A 387 23.90 21.28 7.09
C ASN A 387 22.79 20.61 6.26
N ALA A 388 22.43 19.37 6.55
CA ALA A 388 21.23 18.78 5.95
C ALA A 388 19.96 19.49 6.44
N LEU A 389 18.97 19.69 5.56
CA LEU A 389 17.59 20.08 5.94
C LEU A 389 16.97 19.05 6.88
N ILE A 390 17.50 17.82 6.85
CA ILE A 390 17.11 16.70 7.69
C ILE A 390 17.86 16.79 9.02
N SER A 391 17.40 17.66 9.91
CA SER A 391 17.74 17.58 11.32
C SER A 391 17.05 16.38 11.99
N HIS A 392 17.51 15.99 13.19
CA HIS A 392 16.84 15.00 14.06
C HIS A 392 15.31 15.20 14.19
N THR A 393 14.80 16.40 13.94
CA THR A 393 13.37 16.77 13.98
C THR A 393 12.51 16.05 12.95
N LEU A 394 13.05 15.58 11.80
CA LEU A 394 12.30 14.77 10.82
C LEU A 394 12.18 13.29 11.21
N ALA A 395 13.02 12.83 12.14
CA ALA A 395 13.00 11.45 12.64
C ALA A 395 11.99 11.25 13.78
N ILE A 396 11.48 12.34 14.37
CA ILE A 396 10.50 12.30 15.46
C ILE A 396 9.13 11.94 14.89
N PRO A 397 8.49 10.85 15.37
CA PRO A 397 7.13 10.53 14.97
C PRO A 397 6.16 11.65 15.32
N VAL A 398 5.41 12.14 14.34
CA VAL A 398 4.31 13.08 14.59
C VAL A 398 3.07 12.24 14.80
N LYS A 399 2.52 12.29 16.03
CA LYS A 399 1.24 11.67 16.38
C LYS A 399 0.13 12.72 16.36
N LYS A 400 -1.00 12.37 15.77
CA LYS A 400 -2.24 13.14 15.79
C LYS A 400 -3.36 12.24 16.25
N PHE A 401 -4.01 12.61 17.34
CA PHE A 401 -5.22 11.94 17.78
C PHE A 401 -6.38 12.48 16.95
N TYR A 402 -7.30 11.62 16.55
CA TYR A 402 -8.50 12.04 15.85
C TYR A 402 -9.75 11.43 16.45
N ILE A 403 -10.85 12.15 16.32
CA ILE A 403 -12.20 11.68 16.63
C ILE A 403 -13.02 11.71 15.35
N CYS A 404 -13.70 10.60 15.06
CA CYS A 404 -14.67 10.47 13.98
C CYS A 404 -16.07 10.53 14.56
N HIS A 405 -16.96 11.31 13.94
CA HIS A 405 -18.39 11.31 14.26
C HIS A 405 -19.24 11.75 13.05
N PRO A 406 -20.52 11.40 12.95
CA PRO A 406 -21.42 11.93 11.92
C PRO A 406 -21.57 13.45 12.02
N LYS A 407 -21.97 14.11 10.92
CA LYS A 407 -22.24 15.56 10.94
C LYS A 407 -23.55 15.85 11.68
N ILE A 408 -23.43 16.32 12.93
CA ILE A 408 -24.53 16.65 13.84
C ILE A 408 -25.16 17.99 13.44
#